data_AF-A0A158IAL4-F1
#
_entry.id   AF-A0A158IAL4-F1
#
_cell.length_a   1.000
_cell.length_b   1.000
_cell.length_c   1.000
_cell.angle_alpha   90.00
_cell.angle_beta   90.00
_cell.angle_gamma   90.00
#
_symmetry.space_group_name_H-M   'P 1'
#
loop_
_entity.id
_entity.type
_entity.pdbx_description
1 polymer ?
#
loop_
_entity_poly.entity_id
_entity_poly.type
_entity_poly.pdbx_seq_one_letter_code
_entity_poly.pdbx_strand_id
1 'polypeptide(L)'
;MDFDHLVVRIDMTNLIHAGDPAIRLTRFKAVALAAAMSMLLAACGGGGGGGGSTASSTDATQSGGASTSASASTSASASDIPAAGTQTSKTTTSPSSASGVVNVAPETPASSVSNPVTNAPATNPVVSAPAPASGANAGGGNVTTPQQPARLFYGVNGHNNEGGAYDISSYALQLSQLQDLGAKLYRNEVYSQGTATKLAGIAQIMAAGGVTVYPVMLMGISAFNDETEAYNAGFALGQQTATSRRYPYYEVTNEMEAELLIGNVDGVYPQQFDIAKFRKLRGVIRGMIAGIKSVDTSGKIIMGGGTWLHYGFDQMLAAGMEPDGSIGHPVVDWDITAWHWYSEQGDITNACGGTGCHNVLAALKALGKPIWINEFGVRPNYGTDQQIAAYLVGNTMMAQFVSLASTYDIESIQVYELYDDPVGGEGAFGLLRNDGLTPKPAYTAFKTFITAHPM
;
A
#
# COMPACT_ATOMS: atom_id res chain seq x y z
N MET A 1 -56.67 -4.56 27.52
CA MET A 1 -56.52 -3.09 27.43
C MET A 1 -55.50 -2.86 26.37
N ASP A 2 -55.96 -2.84 25.14
CA ASP A 2 -55.14 -2.76 23.96
C ASP A 2 -54.86 -1.30 23.64
N PHE A 3 -53.68 -1.02 23.10
CA PHE A 3 -53.37 0.23 22.42
C PHE A 3 -52.51 -0.08 21.20
N ASP A 4 -52.98 0.36 20.03
CA ASP A 4 -52.43 -0.03 18.74
C ASP A 4 -51.06 0.58 18.43
N HIS A 5 -50.26 -0.15 17.64
CA HIS A 5 -49.07 0.40 17.00
C HIS A 5 -49.46 1.22 15.76
N LEU A 6 -49.29 2.55 15.81
CA LEU A 6 -49.47 3.41 14.65
C LEU A 6 -48.28 3.30 13.69
N VAL A 7 -48.48 2.68 12.52
CA VAL A 7 -47.50 2.64 11.43
C VAL A 7 -47.74 3.83 10.49
N VAL A 8 -46.75 4.71 10.35
CA VAL A 8 -46.76 5.80 9.36
C VAL A 8 -45.93 5.37 8.15
N ARG A 9 -46.60 5.17 7.01
CA ARG A 9 -45.95 5.18 5.68
C ARG A 9 -46.04 6.58 5.10
N ILE A 10 -45.00 7.01 4.40
CA ILE A 10 -45.04 8.19 3.51
C ILE A 10 -44.64 7.69 2.12
N ASP A 11 -45.60 7.67 1.20
CA ASP A 11 -45.33 7.46 -0.23
C ASP A 11 -44.83 8.76 -0.86
N MET A 12 -43.90 8.63 -1.82
CA MET A 12 -43.47 9.73 -2.67
C MET A 12 -43.68 9.38 -4.15
N THR A 13 -44.67 10.01 -4.76
CA THR A 13 -44.87 9.96 -6.22
C THR A 13 -45.10 11.35 -6.81
N ASN A 14 -44.23 11.70 -7.76
CA ASN A 14 -44.45 12.58 -8.91
C ASN A 14 -44.96 14.01 -8.69
N LEU A 15 -44.10 14.97 -9.05
CA LEU A 15 -44.53 16.18 -9.75
C LEU A 15 -43.45 16.60 -10.76
N ILE A 16 -43.87 16.90 -12.00
CA ILE A 16 -43.02 17.32 -13.13
C ILE A 16 -43.51 18.69 -13.59
N HIS A 17 -42.57 19.62 -13.81
CA HIS A 17 -42.50 20.73 -14.80
C HIS A 17 -41.44 21.74 -14.27
N ALA A 18 -40.31 21.99 -14.93
CA ALA A 18 -40.05 22.60 -16.25
C ALA A 18 -39.97 24.15 -16.21
N GLY A 19 -38.76 24.70 -16.44
CA GLY A 19 -38.51 26.14 -16.56
C GLY A 19 -37.10 26.59 -16.12
N ASP A 20 -36.16 26.72 -17.06
CA ASP A 20 -34.84 27.38 -16.91
C ASP A 20 -34.95 28.83 -17.47
N PRO A 21 -34.15 29.85 -17.08
CA PRO A 21 -32.72 29.88 -17.39
C PRO A 21 -31.77 30.44 -16.29
N ALA A 22 -30.72 29.67 -16.00
CA ALA A 22 -29.32 30.09 -15.86
C ALA A 22 -28.95 31.47 -15.26
N ILE A 23 -28.32 31.46 -14.06
CA ILE A 23 -27.33 32.47 -13.65
C ILE A 23 -26.03 31.77 -13.22
N ARG A 24 -24.91 32.11 -13.86
CA ARG A 24 -23.56 31.71 -13.43
C ARG A 24 -23.11 32.55 -12.24
N LEU A 25 -22.51 31.92 -11.21
CA LEU A 25 -21.83 32.65 -10.14
C LEU A 25 -20.38 32.18 -9.94
N THR A 26 -19.51 32.54 -10.88
CA THR A 26 -18.06 32.55 -10.65
C THR A 26 -17.71 33.57 -9.58
N ARG A 27 -16.98 33.17 -8.53
CA ARG A 27 -16.33 34.11 -7.59
C ARG A 27 -14.81 34.04 -7.72
N PHE A 28 -14.22 35.20 -8.02
CA PHE A 28 -12.78 35.38 -8.13
C PHE A 28 -12.11 35.47 -6.74
N LYS A 29 -10.79 35.19 -6.71
CA LYS A 29 -9.93 35.54 -5.58
C LYS A 29 -9.85 37.06 -5.42
N ALA A 30 -9.75 37.55 -4.19
CA ALA A 30 -9.38 38.93 -3.89
C ALA A 30 -8.22 38.94 -2.90
N VAL A 31 -7.12 39.61 -3.26
CA VAL A 31 -6.00 39.92 -2.37
C VAL A 31 -6.20 41.33 -1.85
N ALA A 32 -5.94 41.56 -0.55
CA ALA A 32 -5.96 42.89 0.06
C ALA A 32 -4.68 43.09 0.88
N LEU A 33 -3.66 43.68 0.24
CA LEU A 33 -2.48 44.22 0.93
C LEU A 33 -2.76 45.69 1.23
N ALA A 34 -2.67 46.11 2.50
CA ALA A 34 -2.93 47.49 2.90
C ALA A 34 -1.61 48.20 3.28
N ALA A 35 -1.28 49.29 2.58
CA ALA A 35 -0.09 50.10 2.87
C ALA A 35 -0.34 51.59 2.57
N ALA A 36 -0.11 52.44 3.58
CA ALA A 36 0.09 53.89 3.48
C ALA A 36 0.97 54.29 4.69
N MET A 37 2.10 55.00 4.59
CA MET A 37 2.37 56.32 3.97
C MET A 37 1.69 57.46 4.77
N SER A 38 2.38 58.48 5.31
CA SER A 38 3.82 58.86 5.30
C SER A 38 4.12 59.87 6.42
N MET A 39 5.39 60.24 6.70
CA MET A 39 5.96 61.56 6.30
C MET A 39 7.34 61.94 6.88
N LEU A 40 8.24 62.29 5.94
CA LEU A 40 9.33 63.30 5.96
C LEU A 40 10.64 63.14 6.78
N LEU A 41 11.67 63.81 6.21
CA LEU A 41 13.09 63.89 6.61
C LEU A 41 13.43 65.27 7.20
N ALA A 42 14.34 65.32 8.18
CA ALA A 42 15.41 66.32 8.40
C ALA A 42 16.09 66.09 9.78
N ALA A 43 17.30 66.55 10.11
CA ALA A 43 18.54 66.81 9.36
C ALA A 43 19.68 67.15 10.38
N CYS A 44 20.96 67.00 9.98
CA CYS A 44 22.18 67.60 10.59
C CYS A 44 22.66 67.16 12.00
N GLY A 45 24.00 67.12 12.14
CA GLY A 45 24.75 67.15 13.42
C GLY A 45 25.30 65.79 13.93
N GLY A 46 26.56 65.63 14.36
CA GLY A 46 27.73 66.52 14.23
C GLY A 46 28.72 66.44 15.42
N GLY A 47 29.93 65.88 15.22
CA GLY A 47 30.94 65.63 16.29
C GLY A 47 30.71 64.30 17.04
N GLY A 48 31.69 63.57 17.58
CA GLY A 48 33.13 63.82 17.81
C GLY A 48 33.45 63.79 19.32
N GLY A 49 34.46 63.10 19.85
CA GLY A 49 35.47 62.16 19.30
C GLY A 49 36.54 61.83 20.37
N GLY A 50 37.53 60.98 20.05
CA GLY A 50 38.78 60.84 20.84
C GLY A 50 39.08 59.46 21.46
N GLY A 51 40.36 59.03 21.35
CA GLY A 51 40.93 57.81 21.97
C GLY A 51 40.56 56.51 21.21
N GLY A 52 41.47 55.65 20.75
CA GLY A 52 42.93 55.58 20.93
C GLY A 52 43.32 54.39 21.82
N SER A 53 44.24 53.48 21.45
CA SER A 53 45.13 53.46 20.27
C SER A 53 45.69 52.04 20.00
N THR A 54 46.13 51.78 18.75
CA THR A 54 47.24 50.85 18.36
C THR A 54 47.09 49.35 18.66
N ALA A 55 47.72 48.39 17.95
CA ALA A 55 48.50 48.31 16.69
C ALA A 55 48.82 46.81 16.42
N SER A 56 49.27 46.32 15.26
CA SER A 56 49.25 46.78 13.85
C SER A 56 49.92 45.72 12.96
N SER A 57 49.47 45.55 11.69
CA SER A 57 50.26 45.05 10.52
C SER A 57 50.87 43.63 10.61
N THR A 58 51.45 43.00 9.57
CA THR A 58 51.66 43.29 8.12
C THR A 58 51.03 42.15 7.27
N ASP A 59 50.49 42.29 6.05
CA ASP A 59 50.86 43.03 4.82
C ASP A 59 51.83 42.26 3.86
N ALA A 60 51.80 42.57 2.55
CA ALA A 60 52.38 41.88 1.36
C ALA A 60 51.49 40.77 0.72
N THR A 61 50.95 40.85 -0.53
CA THR A 61 51.51 40.99 -1.92
C THR A 61 52.19 39.71 -2.46
N GLN A 62 52.18 39.31 -3.76
CA GLN A 62 51.93 39.95 -5.08
C GLN A 62 51.41 38.84 -6.08
N SER A 63 50.33 39.00 -6.87
CA SER A 63 50.20 39.52 -8.26
C SER A 63 50.49 38.59 -9.47
N GLY A 64 49.60 38.62 -10.49
CA GLY A 64 49.83 38.12 -11.87
C GLY A 64 49.09 36.83 -12.25
N GLY A 65 48.60 36.63 -13.48
CA GLY A 65 48.53 37.54 -14.64
C GLY A 65 47.82 36.91 -15.85
N ALA A 66 46.76 37.55 -16.35
CA ALA A 66 45.74 37.03 -17.29
C ALA A 66 46.18 36.49 -18.68
N SER A 67 45.36 35.60 -19.24
CA SER A 67 45.19 35.33 -20.68
C SER A 67 43.75 34.82 -20.95
N THR A 68 43.23 34.86 -22.19
CA THR A 68 41.76 34.84 -22.42
C THR A 68 41.29 34.17 -23.73
N SER A 69 40.32 33.26 -23.65
CA SER A 69 39.31 32.93 -24.69
C SER A 69 38.23 32.03 -24.04
N ALA A 70 36.90 32.25 -24.13
CA ALA A 70 36.01 32.59 -25.26
C ALA A 70 35.88 31.42 -26.26
N SER A 71 34.71 30.81 -26.53
CA SER A 71 33.30 31.11 -26.21
C SER A 71 32.54 29.77 -25.98
N ALA A 72 31.21 29.65 -25.75
CA ALA A 72 30.07 30.55 -25.90
C ALA A 72 28.95 30.25 -24.87
N SER A 73 27.68 30.57 -25.20
CA SER A 73 26.52 30.55 -24.29
C SER A 73 25.30 29.79 -24.84
N THR A 74 24.60 29.05 -23.98
CA THR A 74 23.14 28.83 -24.09
C THR A 74 22.51 28.78 -22.71
N SER A 75 21.52 29.63 -22.46
CA SER A 75 20.70 29.65 -21.24
C SER A 75 19.45 28.78 -21.43
N ALA A 76 19.16 27.92 -20.45
CA ALA A 76 17.85 27.28 -20.30
C ALA A 76 17.43 27.39 -18.83
N SER A 77 16.40 28.19 -18.54
CA SER A 77 15.87 28.35 -17.19
C SER A 77 15.08 27.11 -16.79
N ALA A 78 15.49 26.45 -15.71
CA ALA A 78 14.62 25.49 -15.03
C ALA A 78 13.52 26.29 -14.29
N SER A 79 12.28 26.18 -14.76
CA SER A 79 11.14 26.77 -14.08
C SER A 79 10.66 25.83 -12.98
N ASP A 80 10.88 26.21 -11.71
CA ASP A 80 10.26 25.54 -10.57
C ASP A 80 8.73 25.67 -10.66
N ILE A 81 8.06 24.59 -11.07
CA ILE A 81 6.60 24.47 -10.98
C ILE A 81 6.28 23.76 -9.66
N PRO A 82 5.67 24.44 -8.67
CA PRO A 82 5.26 23.78 -7.45
C PRO A 82 4.13 22.78 -7.78
N ALA A 83 4.33 21.52 -7.43
CA ALA A 83 3.32 20.48 -7.62
C ALA A 83 2.03 20.86 -6.87
N ALA A 84 0.90 20.87 -7.58
CA ALA A 84 -0.40 21.06 -6.95
C ALA A 84 -0.71 19.88 -6.02
N GLY A 85 -1.36 20.15 -4.88
CA GLY A 85 -1.49 19.19 -3.78
C GLY A 85 -2.08 17.84 -4.19
N THR A 86 -1.33 16.78 -3.92
CA THR A 86 -1.80 15.39 -4.06
C THR A 86 -2.98 15.16 -3.14
N GLN A 87 -4.17 14.93 -3.71
CA GLN A 87 -5.27 14.33 -2.95
C GLN A 87 -5.03 12.82 -2.90
N THR A 88 -4.47 12.36 -1.79
CA THR A 88 -4.36 10.93 -1.47
C THR A 88 -5.71 10.42 -1.00
N SER A 89 -6.55 10.00 -1.95
CA SER A 89 -7.82 9.33 -1.67
C SER A 89 -7.61 7.89 -1.19
N LYS A 90 -6.98 7.71 -0.02
CA LYS A 90 -7.02 6.42 0.69
C LYS A 90 -8.49 6.03 0.86
N THR A 91 -8.87 4.85 0.37
CA THR A 91 -10.28 4.44 0.30
C THR A 91 -10.41 3.02 0.83
N THR A 92 -10.54 2.89 2.15
CA THR A 92 -10.86 1.61 2.81
C THR A 92 -12.28 1.16 2.41
N THR A 93 -12.38 0.33 1.37
CA THR A 93 -13.67 -0.13 0.83
C THR A 93 -14.23 -1.33 1.61
N SER A 94 -15.21 -1.09 2.49
CA SER A 94 -16.02 -2.15 3.08
C SER A 94 -17.34 -2.34 2.30
N PRO A 95 -17.66 -3.54 1.78
CA PRO A 95 -18.98 -3.82 1.21
C PRO A 95 -20.06 -3.91 2.31
N SER A 96 -21.30 -3.52 1.99
CA SER A 96 -22.40 -3.45 2.97
C SER A 96 -23.10 -4.79 3.20
N SER A 97 -22.91 -5.36 4.39
CA SER A 97 -23.47 -6.67 4.79
C SER A 97 -24.99 -6.63 5.04
N ALA A 98 -25.78 -6.95 4.01
CA ALA A 98 -27.25 -7.01 4.09
C ALA A 98 -27.76 -8.34 4.68
N SER A 99 -27.73 -8.49 6.02
CA SER A 99 -28.30 -9.65 6.71
C SER A 99 -29.83 -9.71 6.63
N GLY A 100 -30.37 -10.49 5.69
CA GLY A 100 -31.81 -10.74 5.54
C GLY A 100 -32.18 -12.22 5.69
N VAL A 101 -32.61 -12.62 6.89
CA VAL A 101 -33.08 -14.01 7.14
C VAL A 101 -34.51 -14.17 6.62
N VAL A 102 -34.71 -15.05 5.61
CA VAL A 102 -36.04 -15.51 5.20
C VAL A 102 -36.03 -17.03 5.05
N ASN A 103 -36.92 -17.69 5.80
CA ASN A 103 -37.02 -19.14 5.87
C ASN A 103 -38.21 -19.60 5.00
N VAL A 104 -37.96 -20.24 3.85
CA VAL A 104 -38.97 -20.94 3.05
C VAL A 104 -38.38 -22.23 2.47
N ALA A 105 -39.15 -23.31 2.52
CA ALA A 105 -38.85 -24.60 1.91
C ALA A 105 -40.17 -25.23 1.41
N PRO A 106 -40.14 -26.32 0.63
CA PRO A 106 -39.67 -26.30 -0.76
C PRO A 106 -40.76 -26.80 -1.73
N GLU A 107 -40.75 -26.34 -2.98
CA GLU A 107 -41.63 -26.89 -4.03
C GLU A 107 -40.83 -27.36 -5.26
N THR A 108 -41.18 -28.54 -5.76
CA THR A 108 -40.82 -29.04 -7.08
C THR A 108 -42.02 -28.99 -8.01
N PRO A 109 -41.78 -28.78 -9.31
CA PRO A 109 -42.24 -29.78 -10.27
C PRO A 109 -41.18 -30.14 -11.33
N ALA A 110 -41.36 -31.28 -12.00
CA ALA A 110 -40.43 -31.83 -12.98
C ALA A 110 -41.05 -31.94 -14.39
N SER A 111 -40.22 -31.81 -15.44
CA SER A 111 -40.36 -32.34 -16.82
C SER A 111 -39.16 -31.86 -17.65
N SER A 112 -38.19 -32.70 -18.08
CA SER A 112 -38.16 -33.48 -19.35
C SER A 112 -38.38 -32.61 -20.61
N VAL A 113 -37.49 -32.52 -21.61
CA VAL A 113 -37.02 -33.54 -22.62
C VAL A 113 -35.89 -32.86 -23.47
N SER A 114 -34.83 -33.49 -24.02
CA SER A 114 -34.11 -34.77 -23.82
C SER A 114 -32.75 -34.74 -24.58
N ASN A 115 -31.89 -35.76 -24.40
CA ASN A 115 -30.63 -35.94 -25.15
C ASN A 115 -30.84 -36.31 -26.65
N PRO A 116 -29.76 -36.28 -27.44
CA PRO A 116 -29.26 -37.55 -28.00
C PRO A 116 -27.80 -37.86 -27.60
N VAL A 117 -27.45 -39.15 -27.62
CA VAL A 117 -26.11 -39.67 -27.28
C VAL A 117 -25.46 -40.28 -28.51
N THR A 118 -24.17 -40.03 -28.71
CA THR A 118 -23.29 -40.85 -29.56
C THR A 118 -22.09 -41.33 -28.73
N ASN A 119 -21.76 -42.62 -28.88
CA ASN A 119 -20.78 -43.35 -28.07
C ASN A 119 -19.53 -43.74 -28.89
N ALA A 120 -18.57 -44.35 -28.20
CA ALA A 120 -17.47 -45.21 -28.69
C ALA A 120 -16.08 -44.56 -28.90
N PRO A 121 -14.96 -45.32 -28.73
CA PRO A 121 -13.82 -44.79 -27.98
C PRO A 121 -12.41 -45.07 -28.56
N ALA A 122 -11.37 -44.52 -27.92
CA ALA A 122 -9.96 -44.93 -28.03
C ALA A 122 -9.27 -44.73 -26.65
N THR A 123 -8.95 -45.75 -25.86
CA THR A 123 -7.79 -46.68 -25.93
C THR A 123 -6.42 -46.04 -25.67
N ASN A 124 -6.00 -46.02 -24.40
CA ASN A 124 -4.62 -45.74 -23.98
C ASN A 124 -3.72 -46.97 -24.24
N PRO A 125 -2.52 -46.82 -24.83
CA PRO A 125 -1.54 -47.90 -24.90
C PRO A 125 -0.72 -48.00 -23.60
N VAL A 126 -0.72 -49.16 -22.96
CA VAL A 126 0.26 -49.51 -21.92
C VAL A 126 1.53 -50.01 -22.59
N VAL A 127 2.70 -49.50 -22.18
CA VAL A 127 4.01 -50.02 -22.59
C VAL A 127 4.80 -50.41 -21.35
N SER A 128 5.23 -51.67 -21.28
CA SER A 128 5.94 -52.23 -20.13
C SER A 128 7.43 -52.37 -20.39
N ALA A 129 8.25 -51.77 -19.50
CA ALA A 129 9.63 -52.12 -19.10
C ALA A 129 10.71 -52.40 -20.19
N PRO A 130 11.97 -52.04 -19.88
CA PRO A 130 12.81 -53.06 -19.25
C PRO A 130 13.48 -52.59 -17.95
N ALA A 131 13.93 -53.55 -17.13
CA ALA A 131 14.58 -53.29 -15.85
C ALA A 131 16.07 -52.94 -15.99
N PRO A 132 16.65 -52.06 -15.15
CA PRO A 132 18.09 -51.86 -15.06
C PRO A 132 18.80 -53.07 -14.42
N ALA A 133 20.03 -53.34 -14.84
CA ALA A 133 20.85 -54.42 -14.28
C ALA A 133 21.45 -54.05 -12.90
N SER A 134 21.68 -55.06 -12.06
CA SER A 134 22.32 -54.91 -10.75
C SER A 134 23.83 -54.61 -10.85
N GLY A 135 24.32 -53.54 -10.22
CA GLY A 135 25.75 -53.22 -10.20
C GLY A 135 26.20 -52.24 -9.11
N ALA A 136 26.88 -52.80 -8.09
CA ALA A 136 27.84 -52.18 -7.15
C ALA A 136 27.45 -50.93 -6.31
N ASN A 137 27.80 -50.99 -5.01
CA ASN A 137 27.76 -49.87 -4.06
C ASN A 137 28.77 -48.75 -4.40
N ALA A 138 28.36 -47.48 -4.28
CA ALA A 138 29.21 -46.37 -3.83
C ALA A 138 28.39 -45.16 -3.37
N GLY A 139 28.81 -44.49 -2.29
CA GLY A 139 28.42 -43.11 -1.94
C GLY A 139 27.01 -42.93 -1.35
N GLY A 140 26.93 -42.63 -0.04
CA GLY A 140 25.69 -42.15 0.58
C GLY A 140 25.44 -40.67 0.28
N GLY A 141 24.19 -40.30 0.02
CA GLY A 141 23.82 -38.93 -0.31
C GLY A 141 22.31 -38.71 -0.30
N ASN A 142 21.71 -38.65 0.90
CA ASN A 142 20.34 -38.15 1.05
C ASN A 142 20.30 -36.68 0.61
N VAL A 143 19.73 -36.40 -0.57
CA VAL A 143 19.35 -35.04 -0.96
C VAL A 143 18.04 -34.69 -0.25
N THR A 144 18.10 -34.60 1.07
CA THR A 144 17.11 -33.85 1.85
C THR A 144 17.33 -32.37 1.54
N THR A 145 16.58 -31.82 0.60
CA THR A 145 16.34 -30.37 0.54
C THR A 145 15.86 -29.93 1.92
N PRO A 146 16.57 -29.05 2.63
CA PRO A 146 16.10 -28.56 3.91
C PRO A 146 14.90 -27.64 3.62
N GLN A 147 13.69 -28.15 3.84
CA GLN A 147 12.54 -27.29 4.02
C GLN A 147 12.79 -26.52 5.32
N GLN A 148 13.36 -25.31 5.18
CA GLN A 148 13.35 -24.34 6.27
C GLN A 148 11.90 -24.20 6.73
N PRO A 149 11.60 -24.25 8.04
CA PRO A 149 10.34 -23.70 8.50
C PRO A 149 10.33 -22.22 8.10
N ALA A 150 9.32 -21.81 7.32
CA ALA A 150 9.19 -20.41 6.91
C ALA A 150 9.12 -19.54 8.17
N ARG A 151 10.14 -18.69 8.36
CA ARG A 151 10.20 -17.82 9.53
C ARG A 151 9.24 -16.67 9.34
N LEU A 152 8.11 -16.73 10.04
CA LEU A 152 7.10 -15.68 9.95
C LEU A 152 7.64 -14.37 10.53
N PHE A 153 7.96 -13.42 9.66
CA PHE A 153 8.44 -12.10 10.05
C PHE A 153 7.27 -11.22 10.48
N TYR A 154 7.16 -10.95 11.78
CA TYR A 154 6.19 -9.98 12.29
C TYR A 154 6.64 -8.54 11.97
N GLY A 155 5.73 -7.74 11.44
CA GLY A 155 5.92 -6.31 11.21
C GLY A 155 4.83 -5.44 11.79
N VAL A 156 4.99 -4.14 11.61
CA VAL A 156 4.01 -3.10 11.96
C VAL A 156 4.02 -2.07 10.83
N ASN A 157 2.88 -1.45 10.54
CA ASN A 157 2.77 -0.36 9.56
C ASN A 157 2.89 0.97 10.29
N GLY A 158 3.38 2.01 9.63
CA GLY A 158 3.43 3.35 10.21
C GLY A 158 3.56 4.47 9.18
N HIS A 159 3.09 5.65 9.56
CA HIS A 159 2.87 6.77 8.64
C HIS A 159 3.82 7.95 8.89
N ASN A 160 5.13 7.67 8.77
CA ASN A 160 6.18 8.65 9.06
C ASN A 160 6.23 9.87 8.13
N ASN A 161 5.50 9.91 7.01
CA ASN A 161 5.37 11.10 6.16
C ASN A 161 4.00 11.79 6.27
N GLU A 162 3.01 11.18 6.92
CA GLU A 162 1.65 11.74 7.06
C GLU A 162 1.46 12.55 8.36
N GLY A 163 2.33 12.32 9.35
CA GLY A 163 2.52 13.22 10.50
C GLY A 163 1.83 12.73 11.77
N GLY A 164 1.02 13.59 12.40
CA GLY A 164 0.31 13.25 13.64
C GLY A 164 1.25 12.75 14.75
N ALA A 165 0.96 11.54 15.26
CA ALA A 165 1.77 10.88 16.27
C ALA A 165 3.23 10.60 15.81
N TYR A 166 3.46 10.39 14.51
CA TYR A 166 4.77 10.08 13.94
C TYR A 166 5.72 11.29 13.89
N ASP A 167 5.19 12.52 13.78
CA ASP A 167 6.01 13.74 13.79
C ASP A 167 6.35 14.23 15.22
N ILE A 168 5.54 13.89 16.23
CA ILE A 168 5.87 14.18 17.65
C ILE A 168 6.73 13.09 18.30
N SER A 169 6.70 11.86 17.77
CA SER A 169 7.41 10.70 18.32
C SER A 169 8.77 10.51 17.67
N SER A 170 9.84 10.76 18.43
CA SER A 170 11.21 10.58 17.93
C SER A 170 11.44 9.17 17.37
N TYR A 171 12.26 9.04 16.32
CA TYR A 171 12.55 7.74 15.69
C TYR A 171 13.20 6.73 16.67
N ALA A 172 13.84 7.19 17.74
CA ALA A 172 14.36 6.34 18.81
C ALA A 172 13.24 5.76 19.71
N LEU A 173 12.17 6.52 19.95
CA LEU A 173 10.97 6.05 20.65
C LEU A 173 10.22 5.03 19.79
N GLN A 174 9.96 5.35 18.51
CA GLN A 174 9.38 4.42 17.54
C GLN A 174 10.18 3.11 17.49
N LEU A 175 11.51 3.18 17.39
CA LEU A 175 12.37 2.00 17.40
C LEU A 175 12.25 1.18 18.69
N SER A 176 12.24 1.83 19.85
CA SER A 176 12.12 1.11 21.14
C SER A 176 10.76 0.42 21.29
N GLN A 177 9.68 1.01 20.77
CA GLN A 177 8.35 0.41 20.74
C GLN A 177 8.29 -0.78 19.78
N LEU A 178 8.85 -0.65 18.57
CA LEU A 178 8.95 -1.75 17.60
C LEU A 178 9.80 -2.92 18.13
N GLN A 179 10.89 -2.63 18.85
CA GLN A 179 11.71 -3.63 19.54
C GLN A 179 10.95 -4.32 20.68
N ASP A 180 10.21 -3.55 21.50
CA ASP A 180 9.43 -4.07 22.63
C ASP A 180 8.22 -4.92 22.18
N LEU A 181 7.62 -4.60 21.03
CA LEU A 181 6.63 -5.42 20.33
C LEU A 181 7.23 -6.70 19.72
N GLY A 182 8.56 -6.76 19.57
CA GLY A 182 9.26 -7.87 18.90
C GLY A 182 9.31 -7.77 17.37
N ALA A 183 8.80 -6.70 16.78
CA ALA A 183 8.71 -6.51 15.32
C ALA A 183 10.08 -6.54 14.61
N LYS A 184 10.06 -6.89 13.32
CA LYS A 184 11.24 -7.03 12.45
C LYS A 184 11.12 -6.25 11.16
N LEU A 185 9.90 -6.00 10.69
CA LEU A 185 9.60 -5.13 9.54
C LEU A 185 8.85 -3.87 10.00
N TYR A 186 9.09 -2.75 9.32
CA TYR A 186 8.36 -1.49 9.53
C TYR A 186 8.02 -0.84 8.18
N ARG A 187 6.79 -1.11 7.69
CA ARG A 187 6.26 -0.63 6.40
C ARG A 187 5.85 0.84 6.52
N ASN A 188 6.35 1.69 5.62
CA ASN A 188 6.04 3.13 5.61
C ASN A 188 5.92 3.64 4.16
N GLU A 189 5.07 4.61 3.91
CA GLU A 189 4.84 5.23 2.61
C GLU A 189 5.99 6.10 2.10
N VAL A 190 6.07 6.25 0.78
CA VAL A 190 6.77 7.33 0.08
C VAL A 190 5.96 7.75 -1.16
N TYR A 191 5.98 9.03 -1.50
CA TYR A 191 5.24 9.59 -2.66
C TYR A 191 6.00 10.73 -3.36
N SER A 192 7.27 10.94 -3.02
CA SER A 192 8.15 11.97 -3.57
C SER A 192 9.61 11.75 -3.17
N GLN A 193 10.56 12.35 -3.89
CA GLN A 193 11.98 12.37 -3.48
C GLN A 193 12.19 12.85 -2.03
N GLY A 194 11.38 13.80 -1.56
CA GLY A 194 11.46 14.33 -0.18
C GLY A 194 11.10 13.28 0.87
N THR A 195 9.95 12.61 0.69
CA THR A 195 9.50 11.52 1.58
C THR A 195 10.42 10.30 1.51
N ALA A 196 10.87 9.93 0.31
CA ALA A 196 11.90 8.90 0.14
C ALA A 196 13.21 9.22 0.87
N THR A 197 13.57 10.50 1.01
CA THR A 197 14.74 10.95 1.77
C THR A 197 14.49 10.97 3.28
N LYS A 198 13.29 11.38 3.75
CA LYS A 198 12.88 11.25 5.17
C LYS A 198 12.97 9.79 5.60
N LEU A 199 12.37 8.89 4.82
CA LEU A 199 12.34 7.45 5.13
C LEU A 199 13.73 6.80 5.07
N ALA A 200 14.62 7.22 4.15
CA ALA A 200 15.99 6.71 4.09
C ALA A 200 16.79 6.99 5.38
N GLY A 201 16.56 8.15 6.01
CA GLY A 201 17.14 8.50 7.31
C GLY A 201 16.56 7.68 8.46
N ILE A 202 15.24 7.47 8.48
CA ILE A 202 14.54 6.62 9.46
C ILE A 202 15.04 5.17 9.36
N ALA A 203 15.12 4.64 8.14
CA ALA A 203 15.61 3.29 7.85
C ALA A 203 17.05 3.06 8.32
N GLN A 204 17.89 4.10 8.34
CA GLN A 204 19.25 4.01 8.89
C GLN A 204 19.26 3.87 10.42
N ILE A 205 18.34 4.55 11.12
CA ILE A 205 18.17 4.45 12.58
C ILE A 205 17.57 3.08 12.94
N MET A 206 16.50 2.68 12.25
CA MET A 206 15.80 1.42 12.51
C MET A 206 16.69 0.20 12.29
N ALA A 207 17.49 0.19 11.22
CA ALA A 207 18.42 -0.89 10.92
C ALA A 207 19.50 -1.07 12.00
N ALA A 208 19.95 0.02 12.64
CA ALA A 208 20.90 -0.05 13.75
C ALA A 208 20.33 -0.72 15.01
N GLY A 209 19.00 -0.73 15.16
CA GLY A 209 18.28 -1.49 16.19
C GLY A 209 17.72 -2.84 15.73
N GLY A 210 18.06 -3.31 14.52
CA GLY A 210 17.60 -4.60 14.00
C GLY A 210 16.16 -4.63 13.46
N VAL A 211 15.58 -3.48 13.13
CA VAL A 211 14.27 -3.37 12.44
C VAL A 211 14.50 -2.96 10.98
N THR A 212 13.94 -3.72 10.04
CA THR A 212 14.04 -3.44 8.60
C THR A 212 12.86 -2.58 8.16
N VAL A 213 13.14 -1.32 7.82
CA VAL A 213 12.19 -0.45 7.10
C VAL A 213 12.18 -0.83 5.62
N TYR A 214 11.01 -0.76 4.98
CA TYR A 214 10.88 -0.74 3.53
C TYR A 214 9.79 0.26 3.08
N PRO A 215 9.93 0.85 1.88
CA PRO A 215 8.96 1.80 1.33
C PRO A 215 7.78 1.07 0.68
N VAL A 216 6.57 1.59 0.86
CA VAL A 216 5.46 1.44 -0.09
C VAL A 216 5.31 2.72 -0.90
N MET A 217 5.42 2.64 -2.22
CA MET A 217 5.35 3.82 -3.10
C MET A 217 3.90 4.11 -3.50
N LEU A 218 3.37 5.24 -3.06
CA LEU A 218 2.00 5.66 -3.35
C LEU A 218 1.95 6.57 -4.59
N MET A 219 1.09 6.22 -5.55
CA MET A 219 0.87 7.00 -6.78
C MET A 219 -0.52 6.73 -7.36
N GLY A 220 -1.43 7.70 -7.21
CA GLY A 220 -2.76 7.64 -7.82
C GLY A 220 -2.72 7.81 -9.34
N ILE A 221 -3.65 7.16 -10.05
CA ILE A 221 -3.66 7.09 -11.52
C ILE A 221 -4.49 8.19 -12.21
N SER A 222 -5.20 9.01 -11.44
CA SER A 222 -6.17 10.01 -11.94
C SER A 222 -5.54 11.17 -12.72
N ALA A 223 -4.25 11.45 -12.51
CA ALA A 223 -3.52 12.52 -13.19
C ALA A 223 -3.03 12.15 -14.61
N PHE A 224 -2.87 10.86 -14.91
CA PHE A 224 -2.25 10.40 -16.16
C PHE A 224 -3.27 10.23 -17.28
N ASN A 225 -2.85 10.48 -18.52
CA ASN A 225 -3.65 10.28 -19.72
C ASN A 225 -3.62 8.81 -20.18
N ASP A 226 -2.45 8.17 -20.15
CA ASP A 226 -2.22 6.80 -20.63
C ASP A 226 -1.14 6.01 -19.85
N GLU A 227 -0.88 4.76 -20.25
CA GLU A 227 0.10 3.85 -19.63
C GLU A 227 1.56 4.36 -19.72
N THR A 228 1.91 5.12 -20.76
CA THR A 228 3.26 5.65 -20.98
C THR A 228 3.58 6.79 -20.02
N GLU A 229 2.63 7.70 -19.84
CA GLU A 229 2.75 8.79 -18.85
C GLU A 229 2.85 8.22 -17.43
N ALA A 230 1.95 7.27 -17.10
CA ALA A 230 1.95 6.56 -15.83
C ALA A 230 3.26 5.77 -15.57
N TYR A 231 3.79 5.11 -16.60
CA TYR A 231 5.07 4.41 -16.54
C TYR A 231 6.25 5.37 -16.27
N ASN A 232 6.29 6.51 -16.96
CA ASN A 232 7.36 7.49 -16.76
C ASN A 232 7.31 8.11 -15.34
N ALA A 233 6.12 8.37 -14.81
CA ALA A 233 5.93 8.84 -13.44
C ALA A 233 6.36 7.77 -12.42
N GLY A 234 5.90 6.53 -12.58
CA GLY A 234 6.30 5.40 -11.74
C GLY A 234 7.80 5.17 -11.75
N PHE A 235 8.44 5.23 -12.92
CA PHE A 235 9.89 5.11 -13.08
C PHE A 235 10.64 6.18 -12.30
N ALA A 236 10.18 7.44 -12.36
CA ALA A 236 10.78 8.52 -11.60
C ALA A 236 10.70 8.26 -10.08
N LEU A 237 9.53 7.88 -9.53
CA LEU A 237 9.39 7.61 -8.11
C LEU A 237 10.19 6.37 -7.65
N GLY A 238 10.20 5.29 -8.44
CA GLY A 238 10.99 4.09 -8.17
C GLY A 238 12.50 4.38 -8.14
N GLN A 239 13.00 5.16 -9.12
CA GLN A 239 14.39 5.57 -9.18
C GLN A 239 14.76 6.51 -8.02
N GLN A 240 13.94 7.51 -7.70
CA GLN A 240 14.14 8.43 -6.58
C GLN A 240 14.20 7.69 -5.23
N THR A 241 13.35 6.67 -5.06
CA THR A 241 13.27 5.86 -3.84
C THR A 241 14.47 4.92 -3.69
N ALA A 242 14.88 4.23 -4.75
CA ALA A 242 16.07 3.39 -4.73
C ALA A 242 17.39 4.19 -4.65
N THR A 243 17.37 5.46 -5.08
CA THR A 243 18.51 6.38 -4.96
C THR A 243 18.67 6.94 -3.55
N SER A 244 17.58 7.21 -2.82
CA SER A 244 17.69 7.68 -1.43
C SER A 244 18.22 6.59 -0.49
N ARG A 245 17.83 5.33 -0.74
CA ARG A 245 18.39 4.14 -0.08
C ARG A 245 18.15 2.88 -0.90
N ARG A 246 19.16 1.99 -0.91
CA ARG A 246 18.99 0.59 -1.27
C ARG A 246 18.31 -0.18 -0.14
N TYR A 247 17.05 -0.57 -0.35
CA TYR A 247 16.24 -1.32 0.62
C TYR A 247 16.23 -2.82 0.26
N PRO A 248 16.13 -3.75 1.23
CA PRO A 248 15.98 -5.17 0.93
C PRO A 248 14.70 -5.48 0.15
N TYR A 249 13.64 -4.70 0.39
CA TYR A 249 12.31 -4.81 -0.22
C TYR A 249 11.82 -3.43 -0.67
N TYR A 250 10.93 -3.40 -1.66
CA TYR A 250 10.20 -2.23 -2.14
C TYR A 250 8.78 -2.66 -2.52
N GLU A 251 7.76 -1.96 -2.03
CA GLU A 251 6.37 -2.23 -2.38
C GLU A 251 5.83 -1.23 -3.40
N VAL A 252 5.18 -1.75 -4.44
CA VAL A 252 4.69 -0.97 -5.59
C VAL A 252 3.17 -0.77 -5.55
N THR A 253 2.73 0.40 -5.07
CA THR A 253 1.33 0.78 -4.81
C THR A 253 0.68 0.12 -3.57
N ASN A 254 -0.58 0.44 -3.28
CA ASN A 254 -1.32 0.05 -2.05
C ASN A 254 -2.84 0.03 -2.36
N GLU A 255 -3.51 -1.12 -2.27
CA GLU A 255 -4.97 -1.32 -2.50
C GLU A 255 -5.55 -0.63 -3.77
N MET A 256 -4.70 -0.29 -4.74
CA MET A 256 -5.07 0.56 -5.88
C MET A 256 -6.05 -0.14 -6.83
N GLU A 257 -6.12 -1.47 -6.81
CA GLU A 257 -7.03 -2.24 -7.66
C GLU A 257 -8.51 -1.99 -7.35
N ALA A 258 -8.83 -1.55 -6.13
CA ALA A 258 -10.18 -1.10 -5.77
C ALA A 258 -10.62 0.14 -6.58
N GLU A 259 -9.70 1.05 -6.94
CA GLU A 259 -10.02 2.20 -7.82
C GLU A 259 -10.44 1.76 -9.23
N LEU A 260 -10.02 0.57 -9.68
CA LEU A 260 -10.25 0.08 -11.04
C LEU A 260 -11.64 -0.55 -11.23
N LEU A 261 -12.35 -0.90 -10.15
CA LEU A 261 -13.58 -1.70 -10.21
C LEU A 261 -14.75 -0.95 -10.88
N ILE A 262 -15.55 -1.68 -11.64
CA ILE A 262 -16.77 -1.21 -12.30
C ILE A 262 -17.96 -1.44 -11.36
N GLY A 263 -18.07 -0.58 -10.34
CA GLY A 263 -19.10 -0.66 -9.30
C GLY A 263 -18.70 -1.54 -8.11
N ASN A 264 -19.68 -1.91 -7.28
CA ASN A 264 -19.45 -2.73 -6.09
C ASN A 264 -19.44 -4.22 -6.47
N VAL A 265 -18.26 -4.73 -6.83
CA VAL A 265 -18.02 -6.09 -7.36
C VAL A 265 -16.72 -6.68 -6.81
N ASP A 266 -16.64 -8.01 -6.75
CA ASP A 266 -15.57 -8.72 -6.01
C ASP A 266 -14.16 -8.64 -6.61
N GLY A 267 -13.97 -8.18 -7.85
CA GLY A 267 -12.65 -8.10 -8.49
C GLY A 267 -11.97 -9.45 -8.79
N VAL A 268 -12.72 -10.55 -8.84
CA VAL A 268 -12.22 -11.90 -9.17
C VAL A 268 -12.19 -12.19 -10.68
N TYR A 269 -12.88 -11.39 -11.50
CA TYR A 269 -12.99 -11.59 -12.95
C TYR A 269 -12.48 -10.39 -13.75
N PRO A 270 -11.79 -10.57 -14.90
CA PRO A 270 -11.26 -9.49 -15.72
C PRO A 270 -12.29 -8.38 -16.05
N GLN A 271 -13.53 -8.78 -16.38
CA GLN A 271 -14.60 -7.88 -16.82
C GLN A 271 -15.16 -6.99 -15.69
N GLN A 272 -14.70 -7.16 -14.45
CA GLN A 272 -15.04 -6.30 -13.31
C GLN A 272 -14.14 -5.05 -13.22
N PHE A 273 -13.09 -4.94 -14.04
CA PHE A 273 -12.11 -3.85 -14.01
C PHE A 273 -12.21 -2.92 -15.25
N ASP A 274 -12.03 -1.62 -15.03
CA ASP A 274 -11.94 -0.62 -16.09
C ASP A 274 -10.59 -0.72 -16.84
N ILE A 275 -10.67 -0.98 -18.15
CA ILE A 275 -9.50 -1.20 -19.01
C ILE A 275 -8.59 0.03 -19.17
N ALA A 276 -9.12 1.24 -19.06
CA ALA A 276 -8.33 2.47 -19.15
C ALA A 276 -7.61 2.78 -17.83
N LYS A 277 -8.24 2.51 -16.69
CA LYS A 277 -7.60 2.56 -15.36
C LYS A 277 -6.55 1.45 -15.19
N PHE A 278 -6.87 0.23 -15.60
CA PHE A 278 -5.97 -0.93 -15.54
C PHE A 278 -4.64 -0.66 -16.24
N ARG A 279 -4.67 -0.14 -17.47
CA ARG A 279 -3.46 0.23 -18.23
C ARG A 279 -2.62 1.29 -17.53
N LYS A 280 -3.24 2.30 -16.90
CA LYS A 280 -2.52 3.33 -16.13
C LYS A 280 -1.85 2.72 -14.90
N LEU A 281 -2.56 1.89 -14.12
CA LEU A 281 -2.00 1.27 -12.92
C LEU A 281 -0.87 0.27 -13.27
N ARG A 282 -1.05 -0.54 -14.31
CA ARG A 282 0.01 -1.37 -14.88
C ARG A 282 1.22 -0.53 -15.29
N GLY A 283 0.99 0.63 -15.91
CA GLY A 283 2.01 1.62 -16.21
C GLY A 283 2.80 2.03 -14.97
N VAL A 284 2.12 2.56 -13.95
CA VAL A 284 2.71 2.94 -12.65
C VAL A 284 3.58 1.82 -12.09
N ILE A 285 3.02 0.62 -11.93
CA ILE A 285 3.68 -0.54 -11.32
C ILE A 285 4.93 -0.94 -12.11
N ARG A 286 4.82 -1.14 -13.43
CA ARG A 286 5.96 -1.47 -14.30
C ARG A 286 7.02 -0.37 -14.30
N GLY A 287 6.58 0.88 -14.24
CA GLY A 287 7.44 2.06 -14.09
C GLY A 287 8.26 1.98 -12.81
N MET A 288 7.60 1.86 -11.66
CA MET A 288 8.25 1.77 -10.35
C MET A 288 9.27 0.63 -10.29
N ILE A 289 8.92 -0.56 -10.79
CA ILE A 289 9.82 -1.71 -10.85
C ILE A 289 11.06 -1.39 -11.69
N ALA A 290 10.88 -0.86 -12.91
CA ALA A 290 12.01 -0.48 -13.77
C ALA A 290 12.86 0.66 -13.15
N GLY A 291 12.22 1.61 -12.46
CA GLY A 291 12.86 2.69 -11.74
C GLY A 291 13.76 2.17 -10.62
N ILE A 292 13.25 1.29 -9.76
CA ILE A 292 14.03 0.60 -8.72
C ILE A 292 15.18 -0.17 -9.35
N LYS A 293 14.90 -1.08 -10.30
CA LYS A 293 15.91 -1.97 -10.89
C LYS A 293 16.99 -1.21 -11.68
N SER A 294 16.77 0.06 -12.06
CA SER A 294 17.80 0.94 -12.63
C SER A 294 18.89 1.36 -11.62
N VAL A 295 18.61 1.28 -10.31
CA VAL A 295 19.51 1.70 -9.22
C VAL A 295 19.84 0.54 -8.27
N ASP A 296 18.87 -0.34 -7.99
CA ASP A 296 19.00 -1.52 -7.14
C ASP A 296 18.41 -2.76 -7.84
N THR A 297 19.28 -3.51 -8.53
CA THR A 297 18.89 -4.78 -9.16
C THR A 297 18.55 -5.87 -8.14
N SER A 298 19.14 -5.80 -6.94
CA SER A 298 19.01 -6.78 -5.84
C SER A 298 17.74 -6.62 -5.01
N GLY A 299 17.25 -5.39 -4.80
CA GLY A 299 16.07 -5.09 -3.99
C GLY A 299 14.82 -5.84 -4.46
N LYS A 300 14.11 -6.47 -3.54
CA LYS A 300 12.97 -7.34 -3.81
C LYS A 300 11.68 -6.53 -4.05
N ILE A 301 10.90 -6.93 -5.05
CA ILE A 301 9.62 -6.29 -5.38
C ILE A 301 8.48 -7.01 -4.63
N ILE A 302 7.81 -6.27 -3.76
CA ILE A 302 6.52 -6.64 -3.19
C ILE A 302 5.45 -6.05 -4.10
N MET A 303 4.54 -6.86 -4.67
CA MET A 303 3.36 -6.31 -5.35
C MET A 303 2.54 -5.55 -4.31
N GLY A 304 2.10 -4.33 -4.65
CA GLY A 304 1.35 -3.46 -3.73
C GLY A 304 0.20 -4.21 -3.10
N GLY A 305 0.08 -4.13 -1.77
CA GLY A 305 -0.85 -4.99 -1.03
C GLY A 305 -2.28 -4.78 -1.52
N GLY A 306 -2.83 -5.77 -2.23
CA GLY A 306 -4.22 -5.79 -2.68
C GLY A 306 -5.15 -6.24 -1.56
N THR A 307 -6.45 -5.99 -1.70
CA THR A 307 -7.40 -6.21 -0.60
C THR A 307 -8.60 -7.06 -0.99
N TRP A 308 -9.28 -7.60 0.03
CA TRP A 308 -10.52 -8.35 -0.12
C TRP A 308 -10.41 -9.49 -1.15
N LEU A 309 -11.25 -9.49 -2.20
CA LEU A 309 -11.34 -10.52 -3.23
C LEU A 309 -10.66 -10.13 -4.55
N HIS A 310 -10.00 -8.95 -4.63
CA HIS A 310 -9.63 -8.32 -5.91
C HIS A 310 -8.46 -8.97 -6.67
N TYR A 311 -8.07 -10.20 -6.33
CA TYR A 311 -6.90 -10.91 -6.87
C TYR A 311 -6.93 -11.18 -8.39
N GLY A 312 -8.08 -10.96 -9.05
CA GLY A 312 -8.17 -10.97 -10.51
C GLY A 312 -7.27 -9.92 -11.16
N PHE A 313 -6.95 -8.83 -10.45
CA PHE A 313 -5.99 -7.82 -10.89
C PHE A 313 -4.57 -8.40 -11.07
N ASP A 314 -4.01 -8.98 -10.01
CA ASP A 314 -2.68 -9.64 -10.02
C ASP A 314 -2.63 -10.76 -11.07
N GLN A 315 -3.69 -11.56 -11.17
CA GLN A 315 -3.77 -12.63 -12.17
C GLN A 315 -3.70 -12.10 -13.61
N MET A 316 -4.34 -10.95 -13.90
CA MET A 316 -4.21 -10.32 -15.22
C MET A 316 -2.79 -9.76 -15.45
N LEU A 317 -2.18 -9.11 -14.45
CA LEU A 317 -0.82 -8.58 -14.55
C LEU A 317 0.22 -9.68 -14.80
N ALA A 318 0.12 -10.81 -14.09
CA ALA A 318 1.00 -11.96 -14.27
C ALA A 318 0.79 -12.68 -15.62
N ALA A 319 -0.46 -12.72 -16.11
CA ALA A 319 -0.79 -13.37 -17.38
C ALA A 319 -0.49 -12.52 -18.64
N GLY A 320 -0.19 -11.23 -18.48
CA GLY A 320 -0.13 -10.29 -19.62
C GLY A 320 -1.49 -10.14 -20.29
N MET A 321 -2.55 -10.13 -19.47
CA MET A 321 -3.96 -10.07 -19.86
C MET A 321 -4.55 -8.68 -19.59
N GLU A 322 -5.59 -8.33 -20.33
CA GLU A 322 -6.42 -7.13 -20.14
C GLU A 322 -7.83 -7.50 -19.63
N PRO A 323 -8.57 -6.55 -19.02
CA PRO A 323 -9.97 -6.73 -18.62
C PRO A 323 -10.94 -7.24 -19.71
N ASP A 324 -10.62 -7.06 -21.00
CA ASP A 324 -11.38 -7.62 -22.13
C ASP A 324 -11.06 -9.10 -22.44
N GLY A 325 -10.12 -9.71 -21.70
CA GLY A 325 -9.65 -11.08 -21.87
C GLY A 325 -8.58 -11.27 -22.96
N SER A 326 -8.15 -10.20 -23.64
CA SER A 326 -7.05 -10.29 -24.60
C SER A 326 -5.69 -10.50 -23.90
N ILE A 327 -4.78 -11.20 -24.58
CA ILE A 327 -3.48 -11.65 -24.04
C ILE A 327 -2.31 -11.20 -24.92
N GLY A 328 -1.09 -11.27 -24.37
CA GLY A 328 0.14 -10.86 -25.05
C GLY A 328 0.55 -9.42 -24.76
N HIS A 329 -0.08 -8.80 -23.77
CA HIS A 329 0.25 -7.47 -23.25
C HIS A 329 1.43 -7.56 -22.27
N PRO A 330 2.02 -6.42 -21.85
CA PRO A 330 3.16 -6.44 -20.95
C PRO A 330 2.86 -7.12 -19.61
N VAL A 331 3.52 -8.25 -19.36
CA VAL A 331 3.54 -8.96 -18.08
C VAL A 331 4.21 -8.09 -17.01
N VAL A 332 3.75 -8.21 -15.77
CA VAL A 332 4.46 -7.74 -14.58
C VAL A 332 5.03 -8.95 -13.84
N ASP A 333 6.28 -8.84 -13.37
CA ASP A 333 6.92 -9.84 -12.51
C ASP A 333 7.42 -9.17 -11.23
N TRP A 334 7.32 -9.89 -10.12
CA TRP A 334 7.61 -9.43 -8.77
C TRP A 334 8.13 -10.58 -7.90
N ASP A 335 8.64 -10.29 -6.71
CA ASP A 335 9.22 -11.31 -5.83
C ASP A 335 8.22 -11.86 -4.80
N ILE A 336 7.37 -11.01 -4.22
CA ILE A 336 6.45 -11.31 -3.12
C ILE A 336 5.04 -10.77 -3.44
N THR A 337 4.00 -11.57 -3.26
CA THR A 337 2.61 -11.08 -3.32
C THR A 337 2.21 -10.63 -1.92
N ALA A 338 1.75 -9.39 -1.78
CA ALA A 338 1.25 -8.89 -0.51
C ALA A 338 -0.27 -8.72 -0.52
N TRP A 339 -0.91 -8.88 0.64
CA TRP A 339 -2.36 -8.75 0.79
C TRP A 339 -2.75 -8.08 2.11
N HIS A 340 -3.81 -7.29 2.05
CA HIS A 340 -4.39 -6.54 3.17
C HIS A 340 -5.61 -7.31 3.72
N TRP A 341 -5.75 -7.43 5.05
CA TRP A 341 -6.90 -8.13 5.65
C TRP A 341 -7.47 -7.49 6.91
N TYR A 342 -8.78 -7.23 6.91
CA TYR A 342 -9.48 -6.49 7.95
C TYR A 342 -10.67 -7.25 8.57
N SER A 343 -11.02 -6.91 9.81
CA SER A 343 -12.00 -7.67 10.62
C SER A 343 -13.39 -7.88 10.02
N GLU A 344 -13.86 -7.01 9.14
CA GLU A 344 -15.15 -7.18 8.45
C GLU A 344 -15.09 -8.18 7.29
N GLN A 345 -13.89 -8.49 6.78
CA GLN A 345 -13.65 -9.44 5.69
C GLN A 345 -13.66 -10.89 6.19
N GLY A 346 -13.44 -11.12 7.50
CA GLY A 346 -13.67 -12.40 8.16
C GLY A 346 -12.61 -13.45 7.86
N ASP A 347 -13.04 -14.66 7.48
CA ASP A 347 -12.16 -15.79 7.20
C ASP A 347 -11.54 -15.67 5.80
N ILE A 348 -10.22 -15.42 5.72
CA ILE A 348 -9.48 -15.29 4.46
C ILE A 348 -9.47 -16.55 3.58
N THR A 349 -9.83 -17.71 4.14
CA THR A 349 -9.99 -18.98 3.40
C THR A 349 -11.43 -19.27 2.96
N ASN A 350 -12.40 -18.46 3.40
CA ASN A 350 -13.82 -18.56 3.03
C ASN A 350 -14.48 -17.17 3.00
N ALA A 351 -13.90 -16.25 2.22
CA ALA A 351 -14.38 -14.88 2.06
C ALA A 351 -15.49 -14.83 1.00
N CYS A 352 -16.69 -14.34 1.36
CA CYS A 352 -17.89 -14.43 0.52
C CYS A 352 -18.30 -13.07 -0.05
N GLY A 353 -18.44 -12.99 -1.38
CA GLY A 353 -18.91 -11.82 -2.13
C GLY A 353 -20.02 -12.17 -3.13
N GLY A 354 -20.28 -11.25 -4.07
CA GLY A 354 -21.31 -11.41 -5.12
C GLY A 354 -21.03 -12.53 -6.14
N THR A 355 -19.83 -13.08 -6.15
CA THR A 355 -19.37 -14.17 -7.03
C THR A 355 -19.23 -15.52 -6.33
N GLY A 356 -19.56 -15.60 -5.04
CA GLY A 356 -19.45 -16.81 -4.21
C GLY A 356 -18.48 -16.64 -3.04
N CYS A 357 -18.11 -17.77 -2.41
CA CYS A 357 -17.11 -17.81 -1.34
C CYS A 357 -15.78 -18.34 -1.87
N HIS A 358 -14.69 -17.63 -1.58
CA HIS A 358 -13.36 -17.88 -2.12
C HIS A 358 -12.33 -18.08 -1.02
N ASN A 359 -11.32 -18.89 -1.34
CA ASN A 359 -10.12 -19.02 -0.53
C ASN A 359 -9.05 -18.10 -1.13
N VAL A 360 -8.91 -16.90 -0.55
CA VAL A 360 -8.00 -15.86 -1.06
C VAL A 360 -6.56 -16.35 -1.03
N LEU A 361 -6.12 -16.96 0.08
CA LEU A 361 -4.77 -17.51 0.18
C LEU A 361 -4.46 -18.59 -0.88
N ALA A 362 -5.45 -19.39 -1.29
CA ALA A 362 -5.28 -20.32 -2.41
C ALA A 362 -5.13 -19.61 -3.76
N ALA A 363 -5.91 -18.55 -4.00
CA ALA A 363 -5.83 -17.74 -5.22
C ALA A 363 -4.50 -16.97 -5.32
N LEU A 364 -3.99 -16.45 -4.20
CA LEU A 364 -2.67 -15.81 -4.13
C LEU A 364 -1.54 -16.83 -4.29
N LYS A 365 -1.63 -18.01 -3.64
CA LYS A 365 -0.59 -19.04 -3.76
C LYS A 365 -0.47 -19.60 -5.19
N ALA A 366 -1.54 -19.55 -5.99
CA ALA A 366 -1.50 -19.90 -7.40
C ALA A 366 -0.60 -18.98 -8.26
N LEU A 367 -0.26 -17.77 -7.77
CA LEU A 367 0.70 -16.85 -8.42
C LEU A 367 2.16 -17.34 -8.29
N GLY A 368 2.42 -18.38 -7.48
CA GLY A 368 3.75 -19.00 -7.35
C GLY A 368 4.77 -18.20 -6.54
N LYS A 369 4.36 -17.12 -5.88
CA LYS A 369 5.18 -16.28 -4.99
C LYS A 369 4.96 -16.66 -3.51
N PRO A 370 5.83 -16.22 -2.58
CA PRO A 370 5.49 -16.16 -1.16
C PRO A 370 4.42 -15.09 -0.89
N ILE A 371 3.65 -15.27 0.18
CA ILE A 371 2.59 -14.35 0.61
C ILE A 371 3.06 -13.54 1.82
N TRP A 372 2.83 -12.24 1.81
CA TRP A 372 2.95 -11.38 2.99
C TRP A 372 1.57 -10.78 3.30
N ILE A 373 1.04 -10.97 4.51
CA ILE A 373 -0.11 -10.16 4.98
C ILE A 373 0.47 -8.84 5.52
N ASN A 374 0.91 -7.97 4.61
CA ASN A 374 1.66 -6.75 4.90
C ASN A 374 0.79 -5.63 5.50
N GLU A 375 -0.50 -5.86 5.65
CA GLU A 375 -1.39 -5.04 6.45
C GLU A 375 -2.53 -5.90 7.00
N PHE A 376 -2.74 -5.88 8.31
CA PHE A 376 -3.96 -6.42 8.89
C PHE A 376 -4.42 -5.64 10.10
N GLY A 377 -5.73 -5.49 10.29
CA GLY A 377 -6.26 -4.64 11.35
C GLY A 377 -7.70 -4.96 11.74
N VAL A 378 -8.11 -4.45 12.89
CA VAL A 378 -9.49 -4.57 13.37
C VAL A 378 -10.12 -3.18 13.35
N ARG A 379 -11.28 -3.04 12.72
CA ARG A 379 -11.91 -1.73 12.51
C ARG A 379 -12.23 -1.06 13.86
N PRO A 380 -12.00 0.26 14.04
CA PRO A 380 -12.21 0.95 15.32
C PRO A 380 -13.65 0.90 15.86
N ASN A 381 -14.63 0.57 15.02
CA ASN A 381 -16.04 0.40 15.39
C ASN A 381 -16.43 -1.05 15.75
N TYR A 382 -15.49 -2.00 15.74
CA TYR A 382 -15.76 -3.43 16.02
C TYR A 382 -16.27 -3.69 17.46
N GLY A 383 -15.81 -2.91 18.43
CA GLY A 383 -16.19 -3.06 19.83
C GLY A 383 -15.29 -2.26 20.78
N THR A 384 -15.18 -2.69 22.03
CA THR A 384 -14.20 -2.12 22.98
C THR A 384 -12.77 -2.45 22.57
N ASP A 385 -11.78 -1.71 23.10
CA ASP A 385 -10.36 -2.01 22.84
C ASP A 385 -9.98 -3.46 23.23
N GLN A 386 -10.66 -4.07 24.21
CA GLN A 386 -10.46 -5.48 24.58
C GLN A 386 -11.06 -6.45 23.55
N GLN A 387 -12.20 -6.13 22.94
CA GLN A 387 -12.77 -6.93 21.84
C GLN A 387 -11.90 -6.83 20.58
N ILE A 388 -11.42 -5.61 20.29
CA ILE A 388 -10.44 -5.33 19.22
C ILE A 388 -9.16 -6.15 19.42
N ALA A 389 -8.57 -6.10 20.63
CA ALA A 389 -7.38 -6.87 20.96
C ALA A 389 -7.58 -8.39 20.89
N ALA A 390 -8.75 -8.89 21.31
CA ALA A 390 -9.07 -10.31 21.27
C ALA A 390 -9.29 -10.83 19.84
N TYR A 391 -9.90 -10.02 18.95
CA TYR A 391 -10.02 -10.36 17.53
C TYR A 391 -8.66 -10.33 16.83
N LEU A 392 -7.82 -9.33 17.11
CA LEU A 392 -6.51 -9.14 16.47
C LEU A 392 -5.62 -10.38 16.61
N VAL A 393 -5.58 -10.99 17.80
CA VAL A 393 -4.82 -12.23 18.06
C VAL A 393 -5.64 -13.52 17.81
N GLY A 394 -6.84 -13.38 17.25
CA GLY A 394 -7.86 -14.43 17.17
C GLY A 394 -7.70 -15.41 16.00
N ASN A 395 -8.59 -16.40 15.97
CA ASN A 395 -8.63 -17.50 15.01
C ASN A 395 -9.13 -17.13 13.60
N THR A 396 -9.38 -15.84 13.35
CA THR A 396 -9.69 -15.22 12.03
C THR A 396 -8.71 -14.08 11.70
N MET A 397 -7.59 -14.00 12.43
CA MET A 397 -6.53 -13.00 12.23
C MET A 397 -5.16 -13.63 12.53
N MET A 398 -4.35 -13.13 13.47
CA MET A 398 -2.97 -13.61 13.67
C MET A 398 -2.86 -15.13 13.93
N ALA A 399 -3.75 -15.71 14.74
CA ALA A 399 -3.72 -17.16 14.98
C ALA A 399 -4.12 -17.95 13.74
N GLN A 400 -4.98 -17.39 12.88
CA GLN A 400 -5.28 -17.97 11.57
C GLN A 400 -4.04 -17.93 10.69
N PHE A 401 -3.44 -16.77 10.47
CA PHE A 401 -2.30 -16.61 9.57
C PHE A 401 -1.09 -17.46 9.99
N VAL A 402 -0.77 -17.53 11.29
CA VAL A 402 0.25 -18.45 11.84
C VAL A 402 -0.08 -19.92 11.53
N SER A 403 -1.32 -20.35 11.76
CA SER A 403 -1.73 -21.75 11.50
C SER A 403 -1.71 -22.13 10.01
N LEU A 404 -1.86 -21.13 9.13
CA LEU A 404 -1.93 -21.30 7.68
C LEU A 404 -0.59 -21.03 6.96
N ALA A 405 0.41 -20.49 7.65
CA ALA A 405 1.65 -20.01 7.05
C ALA A 405 2.39 -21.07 6.23
N SER A 406 2.54 -22.29 6.75
CA SER A 406 3.18 -23.41 6.02
C SER A 406 2.33 -23.99 4.90
N THR A 407 1.01 -23.71 4.86
CA THR A 407 0.08 -24.22 3.85
C THR A 407 0.07 -23.32 2.61
N TYR A 408 0.12 -22.00 2.80
CA TYR A 408 0.05 -21.02 1.71
C TYR A 408 1.34 -20.20 1.52
N ASP A 409 2.43 -20.58 2.19
CA ASP A 409 3.74 -19.94 2.06
C ASP A 409 3.72 -18.47 2.53
N ILE A 410 3.10 -18.23 3.69
CA ILE A 410 3.04 -16.90 4.32
C ILE A 410 4.35 -16.67 5.07
N GLU A 411 5.17 -15.73 4.58
CA GLU A 411 6.47 -15.37 5.17
C GLU A 411 6.38 -14.19 6.16
N SER A 412 5.33 -13.37 6.11
CA SER A 412 5.19 -12.22 6.99
C SER A 412 3.72 -11.90 7.30
N ILE A 413 3.47 -11.38 8.51
CA ILE A 413 2.24 -10.65 8.83
C ILE A 413 2.62 -9.32 9.51
N GLN A 414 1.97 -8.21 9.12
CA GLN A 414 2.31 -6.86 9.58
C GLN A 414 1.03 -6.10 9.96
N VAL A 415 0.96 -5.60 11.20
CA VAL A 415 -0.28 -5.01 11.74
C VAL A 415 -0.43 -3.54 11.39
N TYR A 416 -1.64 -3.15 11.00
CA TYR A 416 -2.11 -1.77 10.91
C TYR A 416 -2.59 -1.31 12.30
N GLU A 417 -1.90 -0.42 12.99
CA GLU A 417 -0.61 0.24 12.69
C GLU A 417 0.15 0.53 14.01
N LEU A 418 1.22 1.31 14.03
CA LEU A 418 1.92 1.62 15.28
C LEU A 418 1.10 2.56 16.19
N TYR A 419 0.57 3.66 15.67
CA TYR A 419 -0.14 4.71 16.42
C TYR A 419 -1.57 4.91 15.92
N ASP A 420 -2.54 5.24 16.77
CA ASP A 420 -3.84 5.73 16.31
C ASP A 420 -3.62 6.99 15.45
N ASP A 421 -4.41 7.14 14.39
CA ASP A 421 -4.38 8.31 13.52
C ASP A 421 -4.93 9.58 14.25
N PRO A 422 -4.60 10.81 13.82
CA PRO A 422 -5.20 12.02 14.37
C PRO A 422 -6.67 12.15 13.91
N VAL A 423 -7.43 13.04 14.56
CA VAL A 423 -8.84 13.27 14.20
C VAL A 423 -8.93 13.80 12.76
N GLY A 424 -9.49 13.00 11.86
CA GLY A 424 -9.57 13.28 10.42
C GLY A 424 -8.73 12.35 9.54
N GLY A 425 -7.88 11.52 10.13
CA GLY A 425 -7.29 10.34 9.48
C GLY A 425 -8.26 9.15 9.44
N GLU A 426 -7.75 7.96 9.17
CA GLU A 426 -8.55 6.72 8.98
C GLU A 426 -9.15 6.19 10.28
N GLY A 427 -8.46 6.40 11.41
CA GLY A 427 -9.03 6.23 12.75
C GLY A 427 -8.14 5.49 13.75
N ALA A 428 -8.76 5.03 14.83
CA ALA A 428 -8.07 4.43 15.96
C ALA A 428 -7.67 2.95 15.74
N PHE A 429 -6.91 2.67 14.68
CA PHE A 429 -6.42 1.34 14.33
C PHE A 429 -5.22 0.91 15.19
N GLY A 430 -4.29 1.83 15.47
CA GLY A 430 -2.95 1.54 15.96
C GLY A 430 -2.79 0.71 17.24
N LEU A 431 -1.57 0.28 17.55
CA LEU A 431 -1.26 -0.40 18.80
C LEU A 431 -1.17 0.56 19.99
N LEU A 432 -0.71 1.80 19.79
CA LEU A 432 -0.77 2.89 20.79
C LEU A 432 -1.75 3.99 20.36
N ARG A 433 -2.04 4.94 21.25
CA ARG A 433 -2.84 6.14 20.95
C ARG A 433 -2.08 7.15 20.10
N ASN A 434 -2.80 8.16 19.61
CA ASN A 434 -2.27 9.27 18.80
C ASN A 434 -1.41 10.28 19.58
N ASP A 435 -1.11 9.99 20.85
CA ASP A 435 -0.06 10.63 21.65
C ASP A 435 1.33 10.00 21.43
N GLY A 436 1.41 8.90 20.67
CA GLY A 436 2.64 8.14 20.41
C GLY A 436 3.18 7.36 21.60
N LEU A 437 2.44 7.29 22.72
CA LEU A 437 2.95 6.88 24.02
C LEU A 437 2.04 5.89 24.77
N THR A 438 0.72 6.07 24.73
CA THR A 438 -0.23 5.28 25.54
C THR A 438 -0.59 3.96 24.84
N PRO A 439 -0.20 2.78 25.35
CA PRO A 439 -0.51 1.50 24.70
C PRO A 439 -1.99 1.15 24.83
N LYS A 440 -2.60 0.65 23.74
CA LYS A 440 -3.92 0.01 23.77
C LYS A 440 -3.78 -1.45 24.22
N PRO A 441 -4.86 -2.09 24.70
CA PRO A 441 -4.92 -3.55 24.90
C PRO A 441 -4.37 -4.37 23.72
N ALA A 442 -4.53 -3.88 22.48
CA ALA A 442 -3.97 -4.48 21.27
C ALA A 442 -2.44 -4.61 21.30
N TYR A 443 -1.70 -3.61 21.80
CA TYR A 443 -0.24 -3.65 21.97
C TYR A 443 0.20 -4.86 22.79
N THR A 444 -0.40 -5.02 23.98
CA THR A 444 -0.08 -6.11 24.91
C THR A 444 -0.46 -7.47 24.34
N ALA A 445 -1.61 -7.56 23.66
CA ALA A 445 -2.06 -8.79 23.01
C ALA A 445 -1.10 -9.22 21.88
N PHE A 446 -0.79 -8.31 20.96
CA PHE A 446 0.14 -8.53 19.83
C PHE A 446 1.53 -8.96 20.32
N LYS A 447 2.11 -8.22 21.27
CA LYS A 447 3.41 -8.54 21.90
C LYS A 447 3.41 -9.93 22.56
N THR A 448 2.36 -10.25 23.30
CA THR A 448 2.20 -11.55 23.98
C THR A 448 2.06 -12.68 22.95
N PHE A 449 1.29 -12.45 21.89
CA PHE A 449 1.11 -13.40 20.80
C PHE A 449 2.43 -13.71 20.08
N ILE A 450 3.23 -12.69 19.72
CA ILE A 450 4.56 -12.87 19.12
C ILE A 450 5.49 -13.64 20.05
N THR A 451 5.47 -13.32 21.35
CA THR A 451 6.28 -14.01 22.36
C THR A 451 5.89 -15.49 22.51
N ALA A 452 4.63 -15.84 22.26
CA ALA A 452 4.13 -17.21 22.27
C ALA A 452 4.36 -17.97 20.93
N HIS A 453 4.57 -17.26 19.82
CA HIS A 453 4.77 -17.82 18.47
C HIS A 453 6.07 -17.31 17.80
N PRO A 454 7.26 -17.53 18.41
CA PRO A 454 8.54 -17.19 17.79
C PRO A 454 8.88 -18.15 16.64
N MET A 455 9.43 -17.61 15.54
CA MET A 455 9.73 -18.32 14.28
C MET A 455 11.15 -17.98 13.77
#